data_AF-A0A9D2QST5-F1
#
_entry.id   AF-A0A9D2QST5-F1
#
_cell.length_a   1.000
_cell.length_b   1.000
_cell.length_c   1.000
_cell.angle_alpha   90.00
_cell.angle_beta   90.00
_cell.angle_gamma   90.00
#
_symmetry.space_group_name_H-M   'P 1'
#
loop_
_entity.id
_entity.type
_entity.pdbx_description
1 polymer ?
#
loop_
_entity_poly.entity_id
_entity_poly.type
_entity_poly.pdbx_seq_one_letter_code
_entity_poly.pdbx_strand_id
1 'polypeptide(L)'
;MKKKILKISLGIFFVFGFCTVTSIRAEEVLVPQVSLVRANYQDEMFSVANLPASCLWTDEQRGKGVWVVLDKESIWGGTEYRAVFLSGCILEEYKDYIVVKDCPTFVIQDSLKPLQEGEKVKVIE
;
A
#
# COMPACT_ATOMS: atom_id res chain seq x y z
N MET A 1 17.64 50.63 2.99
CA MET A 1 16.49 49.76 2.62
C MET A 1 16.91 48.40 2.04
N LYS A 2 17.89 48.31 1.12
CA LYS A 2 18.35 47.05 0.48
C LYS A 2 18.69 45.89 1.45
N LYS A 3 19.39 46.16 2.57
CA LYS A 3 19.76 45.12 3.57
C LYS A 3 18.57 44.50 4.32
N LYS A 4 17.45 45.22 4.49
CA LYS A 4 16.24 44.69 5.14
C LYS A 4 15.50 43.73 4.20
N ILE A 5 15.40 44.09 2.91
CA ILE A 5 14.79 43.25 1.88
C ILE A 5 15.58 41.94 1.70
N LEU A 6 16.91 42.02 1.68
CA LEU A 6 17.78 40.84 1.58
C LEU A 6 17.59 39.87 2.76
N LYS A 7 17.44 40.38 3.98
CA LYS A 7 17.20 39.53 5.16
C LYS A 7 15.83 38.86 5.12
N ILE A 8 14.81 39.56 4.64
CA ILE A 8 13.45 39.02 4.49
C ILE A 8 13.41 37.96 3.39
N SER A 9 14.02 38.22 2.22
CA SER A 9 14.07 37.24 1.13
C SER A 9 14.82 35.98 1.53
N LEU A 10 15.91 36.12 2.29
CA LEU A 10 16.66 34.98 2.81
C LEU A 10 15.83 34.15 3.80
N GLY A 11 15.10 34.81 4.71
CA GLY A 11 14.21 34.13 5.66
C GLY A 11 13.09 33.36 4.96
N ILE A 12 12.48 33.94 3.93
CA ILE A 12 11.45 33.27 3.11
C ILE A 12 12.05 32.03 2.43
N PHE A 13 13.25 32.13 1.87
CA PHE A 13 13.91 31.00 1.20
C PHE A 13 14.18 29.83 2.17
N PHE A 14 14.62 30.12 3.39
CA PHE A 14 14.81 29.09 4.42
C PHE A 14 13.49 28.44 4.86
N VAL A 15 12.41 29.22 5.01
CA VAL A 15 11.09 28.68 5.34
C VAL A 15 10.57 27.77 4.23
N PHE A 16 10.67 28.19 2.96
CA PHE A 16 10.28 27.34 1.83
C PHE A 16 11.10 26.05 1.79
N GLY A 17 12.43 26.14 1.92
CA GLY A 17 13.29 24.95 1.95
C GLY A 17 12.94 24.00 3.10
N PHE A 18 12.68 24.54 4.30
CA PHE A 18 12.25 23.74 5.44
C PHE A 18 10.90 23.06 5.18
N CYS A 19 9.91 23.78 4.66
CA CYS A 19 8.59 23.24 4.30
C CYS A 19 8.71 22.09 3.29
N THR A 20 9.57 22.21 2.29
CA THR A 20 9.80 21.14 1.30
C THR A 20 10.37 19.89 1.95
N VAL A 21 11.40 20.03 2.81
CA VAL A 21 12.00 18.88 3.52
C VAL A 21 11.00 18.24 4.46
N THR A 22 10.23 19.02 5.22
CA THR A 22 9.22 18.48 6.12
C THR A 22 8.09 17.77 5.37
N SER A 23 7.69 18.27 4.19
CA SER A 23 6.66 17.63 3.37
C SER A 23 7.13 16.26 2.86
N ILE A 24 8.38 16.16 2.39
CA ILE A 24 8.95 14.90 1.92
C ILE A 24 9.04 13.89 3.08
N ARG A 25 9.50 14.34 4.25
CA ARG A 25 9.57 13.48 5.44
C ARG A 25 8.19 13.04 5.92
N ALA A 26 7.19 13.91 5.86
CA ALA A 26 5.82 13.57 6.19
C ALA A 26 5.29 12.50 5.23
N GLU A 27 5.54 12.63 3.93
CA GLU A 27 5.13 11.65 2.93
C GLU A 27 5.75 10.27 3.20
N GLU A 28 7.05 10.20 3.52
CA GLU A 28 7.74 8.94 3.89
C GLU A 28 7.15 8.27 5.14
N VAL A 29 6.75 9.05 6.15
CA VAL A 29 6.17 8.54 7.41
C VAL A 29 4.70 8.13 7.23
N LEU A 30 4.02 8.73 6.26
CA LEU A 30 2.61 8.46 6.01
C LEU A 30 2.39 7.13 5.29
N VAL A 31 3.35 6.67 4.47
CA VAL A 31 3.27 5.37 3.76
C VAL A 31 2.87 4.24 4.72
N PRO A 32 1.73 3.57 4.49
CA PRO A 32 1.31 2.42 5.29
C PRO A 32 2.33 1.29 5.25
N GLN A 33 2.57 0.68 6.40
CA GLN A 33 3.38 -0.54 6.49
C GLN A 33 2.45 -1.75 6.49
N VAL A 34 2.75 -2.71 5.63
CA VAL A 34 1.89 -3.87 5.37
C VAL A 34 2.68 -5.16 5.46
N SER A 35 2.08 -6.18 6.08
CA SER A 35 2.61 -7.54 6.08
C SER A 35 2.03 -8.32 4.90
N LEU A 36 2.87 -9.13 4.26
CA LEU A 36 2.47 -9.91 3.09
C LEU A 36 2.43 -11.39 3.39
N VAL A 37 1.42 -12.04 2.83
CA VAL A 37 1.33 -13.49 2.72
C VAL A 37 1.41 -13.85 1.25
N ARG A 38 2.21 -14.88 0.96
CA ARG A 38 2.25 -15.48 -0.37
C ARG A 38 1.00 -16.34 -0.57
N ALA A 39 0.28 -16.11 -1.65
CA ALA A 39 -0.85 -16.93 -2.06
C ALA A 39 -0.39 -18.38 -2.30
N ASN A 40 -1.09 -19.33 -1.67
CA ASN A 40 -0.80 -20.76 -1.83
C ASN A 40 -1.69 -21.34 -2.92
N TYR A 41 -1.20 -21.36 -4.15
CA TYR A 41 -1.94 -21.89 -5.30
C TYR A 41 -2.08 -23.41 -5.19
N GLN A 42 -3.32 -23.89 -5.19
CA GLN A 42 -3.61 -25.33 -5.19
C GLN A 42 -3.41 -25.95 -6.58
N ASP A 43 -3.70 -25.18 -7.62
CA ASP A 43 -3.55 -25.59 -9.02
C ASP A 43 -3.19 -24.35 -9.86
N GLU A 44 -1.98 -24.36 -10.43
CA GLU A 44 -1.47 -23.28 -11.29
C GLU A 44 -2.35 -23.08 -12.54
N MET A 45 -3.13 -24.10 -12.94
CA MET A 45 -3.97 -24.05 -14.14
C MET A 45 -5.29 -23.29 -13.93
N PHE A 46 -5.78 -23.19 -12.69
CA PHE A 46 -7.08 -22.57 -12.38
C PHE A 46 -6.98 -21.24 -11.62
N SER A 47 -5.77 -20.76 -11.33
CA SER A 47 -5.52 -19.52 -10.57
C SER A 47 -6.26 -19.50 -9.21
N VAL A 48 -6.44 -20.67 -8.59
CA VAL A 48 -7.10 -20.81 -7.29
C VAL A 48 -6.05 -20.90 -6.20
N ALA A 49 -6.17 -20.03 -5.20
CA ALA A 49 -5.25 -19.97 -4.07
C ALA A 49 -5.99 -20.00 -2.73
N ASN A 50 -5.33 -20.62 -1.76
CA ASN A 50 -5.73 -20.54 -0.36
C ASN A 50 -4.99 -19.38 0.32
N LEU A 51 -5.74 -18.59 1.07
CA LEU A 51 -5.22 -17.51 1.90
C LEU A 51 -5.71 -17.68 3.33
N PRO A 52 -4.93 -17.24 4.34
CA PRO A 52 -5.43 -17.14 5.70
C PRO A 52 -6.71 -16.30 5.78
N ALA A 53 -7.63 -16.65 6.66
CA ALA A 53 -8.85 -15.87 6.87
C ALA A 53 -8.57 -14.42 7.32
N SER A 54 -7.40 -14.15 7.90
CA SER A 54 -6.95 -12.78 8.23
C SER A 54 -6.77 -11.88 7.01
N CYS A 55 -6.59 -12.44 5.81
CA CYS A 55 -6.50 -11.66 4.58
C CYS A 55 -7.89 -11.23 4.05
N LEU A 56 -8.98 -11.67 4.68
CA LEU A 56 -10.33 -11.26 4.31
C LEU A 56 -10.64 -9.87 4.86
N TRP A 57 -10.93 -8.94 3.97
CA TRP A 57 -11.35 -7.59 4.34
C TRP A 57 -12.81 -7.39 3.94
N THR A 58 -13.55 -6.69 4.80
CA THR A 58 -14.91 -6.26 4.50
C THR A 58 -14.93 -4.75 4.46
N ASP A 59 -15.21 -4.20 3.29
CA ASP A 59 -15.38 -2.76 3.06
C ASP A 59 -16.86 -2.44 2.89
N GLU A 60 -17.34 -1.37 3.51
CA GLU A 60 -18.76 -0.99 3.48
C GLU A 60 -19.25 -0.62 2.07
N GLN A 61 -18.37 -0.10 1.21
CA GLN A 61 -18.72 0.32 -0.15
C GLN A 61 -18.43 -0.76 -1.19
N ARG A 62 -17.38 -1.55 -0.98
CA ARG A 62 -16.86 -2.52 -1.97
C ARG A 62 -17.17 -3.98 -1.63
N GLY A 63 -17.74 -4.23 -0.45
CA GLY A 63 -18.06 -5.57 0.04
C GLY A 63 -16.83 -6.33 0.51
N LYS A 64 -16.93 -7.66 0.49
CA LYS A 64 -15.83 -8.55 0.87
C LYS A 64 -14.79 -8.68 -0.24
N GLY A 65 -13.52 -8.68 0.13
CA GLY A 65 -12.41 -8.82 -0.80
C GLY A 65 -11.08 -9.02 -0.09
N VAL A 66 -10.01 -8.92 -0.85
CA VAL A 66 -8.64 -9.01 -0.35
C VAL A 66 -7.82 -7.84 -0.86
N TRP A 67 -6.88 -7.36 -0.04
CA TRP A 67 -5.90 -6.39 -0.48
C TRP A 67 -4.69 -7.10 -1.07
N VAL A 68 -4.26 -6.68 -2.25
CA VAL A 68 -3.11 -7.26 -2.95
C VAL A 68 -2.09 -6.19 -3.26
N VAL A 69 -0.85 -6.62 -3.43
CA VAL A 69 0.23 -5.73 -3.81
C VAL A 69 0.60 -5.94 -5.27
N LEU A 70 0.60 -4.85 -6.03
CA LEU A 70 1.17 -4.80 -7.37
C LEU A 70 2.55 -4.16 -7.31
N ASP A 71 3.51 -4.80 -7.98
CA ASP A 71 4.84 -4.28 -8.22
C ASP A 71 4.81 -3.26 -9.36
N LYS A 72 5.38 -2.09 -9.09
CA LYS A 72 5.61 -1.06 -10.10
C LYS A 72 7.05 -0.62 -10.04
N GLU A 73 7.68 -0.51 -11.20
CA GLU A 73 9.02 0.05 -11.29
C GLU A 73 8.97 1.55 -10.93
N SER A 74 9.72 1.93 -9.90
CA SER A 74 9.85 3.32 -9.50
C SER A 74 10.72 4.07 -10.50
N ILE A 75 10.38 5.34 -10.72
CA ILE A 75 11.19 6.29 -11.50
C ILE A 75 12.63 6.47 -10.95
N TRP A 76 12.90 6.01 -9.72
CA TRP A 76 14.20 6.07 -9.07
C TRP A 76 14.96 4.72 -9.07
N GLY A 77 14.48 3.70 -9.80
CA GLY A 77 15.17 2.41 -9.95
C GLY A 77 14.98 1.42 -8.80
N GLY A 78 13.90 1.56 -8.02
CA GLY A 78 13.50 0.61 -6.98
C GLY A 78 12.11 0.00 -7.23
N THR A 79 11.77 -1.06 -6.52
CA THR A 79 10.42 -1.64 -6.57
C THR A 79 9.48 -0.82 -5.67
N GLU A 80 8.44 -0.25 -6.27
CA GLU A 80 7.34 0.38 -5.55
C GLU A 80 6.15 -0.57 -5.48
N TYR A 81 5.61 -0.72 -4.28
CA TYR A 81 4.45 -1.54 -4.03
C TYR A 81 3.20 -0.66 -3.91
N ARG A 82 2.13 -1.05 -4.60
CA ARG A 82 0.83 -0.37 -4.49
C ARG A 82 -0.24 -1.35 -4.02
N ALA A 83 -1.05 -0.90 -3.07
CA ALA A 83 -2.20 -1.66 -2.59
C ALA A 83 -3.38 -1.53 -3.55
N VAL A 84 -3.98 -2.67 -3.90
CA VAL A 84 -5.17 -2.76 -4.75
C VAL A 84 -6.20 -3.65 -4.08
N PHE A 85 -7.46 -3.25 -4.07
CA PHE A 85 -8.53 -4.05 -3.48
C PHE A 85 -9.21 -4.92 -4.54
N LEU A 86 -9.16 -6.23 -4.37
CA LEU A 86 -9.86 -7.18 -5.22
C LEU A 86 -11.17 -7.63 -4.57
N SER A 87 -12.29 -7.13 -5.08
CA SER A 87 -13.63 -7.60 -4.70
C SER A 87 -14.10 -8.74 -5.60
N GLY A 88 -14.99 -9.59 -5.10
CA GLY A 88 -15.61 -10.67 -5.88
C GLY A 88 -14.67 -11.81 -6.28
N CYS A 89 -13.46 -11.87 -5.70
CA CYS A 89 -12.48 -12.94 -5.95
C CYS A 89 -12.64 -14.15 -5.01
N ILE A 90 -13.48 -14.04 -3.98
CA ILE A 90 -13.66 -15.08 -2.95
C ILE A 90 -14.66 -16.12 -3.47
N LEU A 91 -14.21 -17.37 -3.55
CA LEU A 91 -15.05 -18.51 -3.92
C LEU A 91 -15.70 -19.15 -2.69
N GLU A 92 -14.90 -19.41 -1.66
CA GLU A 92 -15.34 -20.10 -0.44
C GLU A 92 -14.68 -19.48 0.80
N GLU A 93 -15.44 -19.40 1.89
CA GLU A 93 -14.98 -18.90 3.19
C GLU A 93 -15.00 -20.04 4.21
N TYR A 94 -13.83 -20.40 4.75
CA TYR A 94 -13.69 -21.33 5.86
C TYR A 94 -13.25 -20.58 7.12
N LYS A 95 -13.29 -21.26 8.27
CA LYS A 95 -12.95 -20.64 9.56
C LYS A 95 -11.50 -20.11 9.62
N ASP A 96 -10.56 -20.86 9.05
CA ASP A 96 -9.13 -20.58 9.16
C ASP A 96 -8.52 -20.06 7.85
N TYR A 97 -9.19 -20.26 6.72
CA TYR A 97 -8.71 -19.86 5.39
C TYR A 97 -9.86 -19.47 4.45
N ILE A 98 -9.54 -18.75 3.39
CA ILE A 98 -10.42 -18.42 2.27
C ILE A 98 -9.85 -19.00 0.98
N VAL A 99 -10.73 -19.37 0.06
CA VAL A 99 -10.38 -19.79 -1.28
C VAL A 99 -10.66 -18.63 -2.22
N VAL A 100 -9.63 -18.16 -2.93
CA VAL A 100 -9.73 -17.06 -3.87
C VAL A 100 -9.35 -17.50 -5.27
N LYS A 101 -9.94 -16.82 -6.27
CA LYS A 101 -9.62 -17.01 -7.69
C LYS A 101 -8.97 -15.75 -8.25
N ASP A 102 -8.06 -15.93 -9.21
CA ASP A 102 -7.42 -14.86 -9.97
C ASP A 102 -6.69 -13.85 -9.07
N CYS A 103 -6.18 -14.33 -7.93
CA CYS A 103 -5.47 -13.52 -6.96
C CYS A 103 -3.97 -13.47 -7.32
N PRO A 104 -3.30 -12.31 -7.25
CA PRO A 104 -1.85 -12.18 -7.34
C PRO A 104 -1.08 -12.93 -6.26
N THR A 105 0.21 -13.13 -6.49
CA THR A 105 1.11 -13.89 -5.61
C THR A 105 1.23 -13.29 -4.20
N PHE A 106 1.12 -11.97 -4.06
CA PHE A 106 1.31 -11.28 -2.79
C PHE A 106 0.02 -10.60 -2.32
N VAL A 107 -0.45 -11.03 -1.16
CA VAL A 107 -1.67 -10.54 -0.52
C VAL A 107 -1.33 -9.90 0.81
N ILE A 108 -1.96 -8.77 1.11
CA ILE A 108 -1.78 -8.06 2.37
C ILE A 108 -2.56 -8.79 3.46
N GLN A 109 -1.84 -9.23 4.49
CA GLN A 109 -2.44 -9.88 5.65
C GLN A 109 -2.86 -8.85 6.70
N ASP A 110 -1.97 -7.92 7.02
CA ASP A 110 -2.21 -6.90 8.02
C ASP A 110 -1.63 -5.55 7.57
N SER A 111 -2.20 -4.47 8.08
CA SER A 111 -1.77 -3.11 7.81
C SER A 111 -1.88 -2.26 9.07
N LEU A 112 -0.82 -1.51 9.38
CA LEU A 112 -0.81 -0.61 10.53
C LEU A 112 -1.76 0.60 10.38
N LYS A 113 -2.21 0.86 9.14
CA LYS A 113 -3.12 1.97 8.81
C LYS A 113 -4.19 1.52 7.80
N PRO A 114 -5.35 2.18 7.76
CA PRO A 114 -6.33 1.94 6.70
C PRO A 114 -5.69 2.19 5.33
N LEU A 115 -5.93 1.27 4.39
CA LEU A 115 -5.39 1.33 3.04
C LEU A 115 -6.38 1.98 2.08
N GLN A 116 -5.86 2.73 1.11
CA GLN A 116 -6.62 3.24 -0.02
C GLN A 116 -6.21 2.59 -1.34
N GLU A 117 -7.14 2.58 -2.28
CA GLU A 117 -6.91 2.03 -3.63
C GLU A 117 -5.77 2.77 -4.34
N GLY A 118 -4.77 2.01 -4.79
CA GLY A 118 -3.60 2.53 -5.49
C GLY A 118 -2.58 3.26 -4.60
N GLU A 119 -2.77 3.23 -3.28
CA GLU A 119 -1.86 3.83 -2.31
C GLU A 119 -0.51 3.12 -2.32
N LYS A 120 0.57 3.89 -2.18
CA LYS A 120 1.92 3.35 -2.03
C LYS A 120 2.04 2.70 -0.66
N VAL A 121 2.54 1.49 -0.59
CA VAL A 121 2.74 0.76 0.66
C VAL A 121 4.19 0.34 0.83
N LYS A 122 4.62 0.20 2.09
CA LYS A 122 5.91 -0.33 2.46
C LYS A 122 5.74 -1.72 3.03
N VAL A 123 6.37 -2.70 2.40
CA VAL A 123 6.35 -4.08 2.90
C VAL A 123 7.25 -4.19 4.12
N ILE A 124 6.74 -4.82 5.17
CA ILE A 124 7.51 -5.26 6.33
C ILE A 124 7.55 -6.79 6.34
N GLU A 125 8.73 -7.34 6.64
CA GLU A 125 8.95 -8.79 6.80
C GLU A 125 8.54 -9.27 8.19
#